data_AF-A0A924NMS4-F1
#
_entry.id   AF-A0A924NMS4-F1
#
_cell.length_a   1.000
_cell.length_b   1.000
_cell.length_c   1.000
_cell.angle_alpha   90.00
_cell.angle_beta   90.00
_cell.angle_gamma   90.00
#
_symmetry.space_group_name_H-M   'P 1'
#
loop_
_entity.id
_entity.type
_entity.pdbx_description
1 polymer ?
#
loop_
_entity_poly.entity_id
_entity_poly.type
_entity_poly.pdbx_seq_one_letter_code
_entity_poly.pdbx_strand_id
1 'polypeptide(L)'
;MEHAVFFPAHDGSPAFRRVADRDEAIRLVEHLRNVEGVGEVSVHALSEVPLAFKTYYRVEVPAVVAVEPSVAESVEVIPLQGPVLATSNGHPVEPATSLGFFAS
;
A
#
# COMPACT_ATOMS: atom_id res chain seq x y z
N MET A 1 -22.59 5.44 -20.97
CA MET A 1 -22.29 4.56 -19.82
C MET A 1 -22.17 3.16 -20.37
N GLU A 2 -21.08 2.47 -20.07
CA GLU A 2 -20.84 1.11 -20.57
C GLU A 2 -21.79 0.10 -19.92
N HIS A 3 -22.10 -0.96 -20.67
CA HIS A 3 -22.91 -2.08 -20.18
C HIS A 3 -22.17 -3.40 -20.43
N ALA A 4 -22.48 -4.40 -19.62
CA ALA A 4 -22.07 -5.78 -19.84
C ALA A 4 -23.32 -6.65 -20.03
N VAL A 5 -23.33 -7.43 -21.12
CA VAL A 5 -24.37 -8.41 -21.43
C VAL A 5 -23.82 -9.79 -21.12
N PHE A 6 -24.48 -10.54 -20.24
CA PHE A 6 -24.14 -11.90 -19.87
C PHE A 6 -25.14 -12.89 -20.47
N PHE A 7 -24.63 -13.99 -21.02
CA PHE A 7 -25.41 -15.01 -21.70
C PHE A 7 -24.64 -16.34 -21.71
N PRO A 8 -25.32 -17.49 -21.81
CA PRO A 8 -24.65 -18.77 -22.03
C PRO A 8 -24.07 -18.82 -23.46
N ALA A 9 -22.81 -19.21 -23.58
CA ALA A 9 -22.21 -19.54 -24.87
C ALA A 9 -22.82 -20.84 -25.44
N HIS A 10 -22.50 -21.17 -26.70
CA HIS A 10 -23.02 -22.37 -27.36
C HIS A 10 -22.65 -23.69 -26.66
N ASP A 11 -21.58 -23.69 -25.87
CA ASP A 11 -21.16 -24.82 -25.03
C ASP A 11 -21.83 -24.83 -23.64
N GLY A 12 -22.72 -23.87 -23.37
CA GLY A 12 -23.39 -23.69 -22.09
C GLY A 12 -22.56 -22.98 -21.02
N SER A 13 -21.30 -22.62 -21.31
CA SER A 13 -20.46 -21.87 -20.38
C SER A 13 -20.92 -20.41 -20.27
N PRO A 14 -20.71 -19.74 -19.11
CA PRO A 14 -21.06 -18.34 -18.98
C PRO A 14 -20.14 -17.46 -19.83
N ALA A 15 -20.73 -16.65 -20.71
CA ALA A 15 -20.03 -15.65 -21.51
C ALA A 15 -20.56 -14.25 -21.19
N PHE A 16 -19.74 -13.25 -21.51
CA PHE A 16 -20.16 -11.86 -21.44
C PHE A 16 -19.52 -11.02 -22.54
N ARG A 17 -20.19 -9.92 -22.91
CA ARG A 17 -19.67 -8.90 -23.82
C ARG A 17 -19.90 -7.51 -23.22
N ARG A 18 -18.85 -6.69 -23.24
CA ARG A 18 -18.94 -5.26 -22.89
C ARG A 18 -19.30 -4.45 -24.13
N VAL A 19 -20.15 -3.45 -23.95
CA VAL A 19 -20.64 -2.54 -25.00
C VAL A 19 -20.60 -1.10 -24.48
N ALA A 20 -20.43 -0.14 -25.39
CA ALA A 20 -20.14 1.24 -25.03
C ALA A 20 -21.37 1.98 -24.46
N ASP A 21 -22.55 1.62 -24.94
CA ASP A 21 -23.81 2.26 -24.59
C ASP A 21 -24.97 1.25 -24.47
N ARG A 22 -26.12 1.78 -24.05
CA ARG A 22 -27.32 0.98 -23.80
C ARG A 22 -27.98 0.49 -25.09
N ASP A 23 -27.93 1.27 -26.16
CA ASP A 23 -28.60 0.95 -27.42
C ASP A 23 -27.89 -0.23 -28.10
N GLU A 24 -26.55 -0.26 -28.04
CA GLU A 24 -25.74 -1.38 -28.46
C GLU A 24 -26.05 -2.65 -27.64
N ALA A 25 -26.23 -2.52 -26.33
CA ALA A 25 -26.64 -3.65 -25.47
C ALA A 25 -27.97 -4.25 -25.93
N ILE A 26 -28.97 -3.41 -26.21
CA ILE A 26 -30.31 -3.86 -26.67
C ILE A 26 -30.20 -4.61 -28.00
N ARG A 27 -29.47 -4.05 -28.97
CA ARG A 27 -29.26 -4.71 -30.29
C ARG A 27 -28.58 -6.07 -30.14
N LEU A 28 -27.62 -6.20 -29.22
CA LEU A 28 -26.96 -7.47 -28.94
C LEU A 28 -27.95 -8.48 -28.33
N VAL A 29 -28.76 -8.08 -27.35
CA VAL A 29 -29.78 -8.96 -26.74
C VAL A 29 -30.80 -9.43 -27.80
N GLU A 30 -31.23 -8.52 -28.68
CA GLU A 30 -32.13 -8.86 -29.78
C GLU A 30 -31.49 -9.88 -30.73
N HIS A 31 -30.22 -9.68 -31.11
CA HIS A 31 -29.50 -10.64 -31.94
C HIS A 31 -29.40 -12.01 -31.27
N LEU A 32 -29.00 -12.06 -30.00
CA LEU A 32 -28.86 -13.29 -29.23
C LEU A 32 -30.19 -14.06 -29.16
N ARG A 33 -31.31 -13.36 -28.94
CA ARG A 33 -32.64 -13.99 -28.86
C ARG A 33 -33.18 -14.43 -30.21
N ASN A 34 -33.05 -13.58 -31.22
CA ASN A 34 -33.73 -13.77 -32.50
C ASN A 34 -32.92 -14.62 -33.48
N VAL A 35 -31.58 -14.56 -33.40
CA VAL A 35 -30.68 -15.25 -34.33
C VAL A 35 -30.03 -16.46 -33.66
N GLU A 36 -29.52 -16.30 -32.44
CA GLU A 36 -28.79 -17.37 -31.75
C GLU A 36 -29.69 -18.26 -30.87
N GLY A 37 -30.95 -17.87 -30.65
CA GLY A 37 -31.90 -18.64 -29.85
C GLY A 37 -31.59 -18.68 -28.35
N VAL A 38 -30.83 -17.71 -27.84
CA VAL A 38 -30.42 -17.64 -26.44
C VAL A 38 -31.54 -17.07 -25.57
N GLY A 39 -32.12 -17.90 -24.70
CA GLY A 39 -33.25 -17.51 -23.84
C GLY A 39 -32.86 -16.71 -22.59
N GLU A 40 -31.76 -17.09 -21.94
CA GLU A 40 -31.30 -16.48 -20.69
C GLU A 40 -30.24 -15.43 -20.97
N VAL A 41 -30.59 -14.16 -20.78
CA VAL A 41 -29.69 -13.02 -21.03
C VAL A 41 -29.92 -11.97 -19.95
N SER A 42 -28.84 -11.38 -19.42
CA SER A 42 -28.90 -10.28 -18.46
C SER A 42 -28.00 -9.11 -18.87
N VAL A 43 -28.44 -7.89 -18.60
CA VAL A 43 -27.71 -6.65 -18.94
C VAL A 43 -27.45 -5.87 -17.66
N HIS A 44 -26.19 -5.47 -17.45
CA HIS A 44 -25.75 -4.74 -16.28
C HIS A 44 -25.04 -3.45 -16.69
N ALA A 45 -25.32 -2.34 -16.01
CA ALA A 45 -24.56 -1.10 -16.18
C ALA A 45 -23.20 -1.23 -15.45
N LEU A 46 -22.13 -0.81 -16.09
CA LEU A 46 -20.80 -0.84 -15.50
C LEU A 46 -20.51 0.49 -14.81
N SER A 47 -20.17 0.41 -13.52
CA SER A 47 -19.67 1.54 -12.73
C SER A 47 -18.29 1.19 -12.18
N GLU A 48 -17.38 2.15 -12.25
CA GLU A 48 -16.04 1.97 -11.71
C GLU A 48 -16.09 1.96 -10.19
N VAL A 49 -15.44 0.97 -9.59
CA VAL A 49 -15.27 0.90 -8.14
C VAL A 49 -13.86 1.43 -7.82
N PRO A 50 -13.74 2.64 -7.23
CA PRO A 50 -12.43 3.17 -6.88
C PRO A 50 -11.81 2.32 -5.76
N LEU A 51 -10.69 1.68 -6.06
CA LEU A 51 -9.94 0.88 -5.11
C LEU A 51 -8.74 1.67 -4.57
N ALA A 52 -8.56 1.64 -3.24
CA ALA A 52 -7.39 2.18 -2.58
C ALA A 52 -6.74 1.11 -1.71
N PHE A 53 -5.46 0.82 -1.98
CA PHE A 53 -4.68 -0.13 -1.20
C PHE A 53 -3.93 0.60 -0.10
N LYS A 54 -4.19 0.25 1.16
CA LYS A 54 -3.47 0.78 2.32
C LYS A 54 -2.77 -0.34 3.05
N THR A 55 -1.48 -0.17 3.30
CA THR A 55 -0.70 -1.11 4.11
C THR A 55 -1.00 -0.86 5.58
N TYR A 56 -1.51 -1.88 6.28
CA TYR A 56 -1.69 -1.86 7.72
C TYR A 56 -0.64 -2.77 8.37
N TYR A 57 0.14 -2.20 9.28
CA TYR A 57 1.09 -2.94 10.10
C TYR A 57 0.48 -3.14 11.49
N ARG A 58 0.37 -4.39 11.92
CA ARG A 58 0.08 -4.72 13.31
C ARG A 58 1.42 -4.79 14.05
N VAL A 59 1.64 -3.86 14.98
CA VAL A 59 2.83 -3.86 15.84
C VAL A 59 2.40 -4.32 17.22
N GLU A 60 3.03 -5.39 17.72
CA GLU A 60 2.90 -5.79 19.12
C GLU A 60 3.94 -5.01 19.92
N VAL A 61 3.48 -4.11 20.78
CA VAL A 61 4.34 -3.34 21.66
C VAL A 61 4.41 -4.06 23.00
N PRO A 62 5.60 -4.53 23.44
CA PRO A 62 5.73 -5.11 24.77
C PRO A 62 5.38 -4.06 25.82
N ALA A 63 4.63 -4.48 26.85
CA ALA A 63 4.32 -3.61 27.98
C ALA A 63 5.63 -3.21 28.67
N VAL A 64 5.99 -1.93 28.58
CA VAL A 64 7.07 -1.36 29.38
C VAL A 64 6.58 -1.41 30.82
N VAL A 65 7.15 -2.31 31.63
CA VAL A 65 7.03 -2.20 33.09
C VAL A 65 7.66 -0.87 33.44
N ALA A 66 6.83 0.09 33.83
CA ALA A 66 7.30 1.34 34.39
C ALA A 66 8.09 1.00 35.65
N VAL A 67 9.42 0.91 35.51
CA VAL A 67 10.31 0.97 36.66
C VAL A 67 10.18 2.40 37.15
N GLU A 68 9.50 2.58 38.27
CA GLU A 68 9.43 3.86 38.96
C GLU A 68 10.86 4.41 39.09
N PRO A 69 11.13 5.67 38.73
CA PRO A 69 12.42 6.26 39.01
C PRO A 69 12.59 6.31 40.53
N SER A 70 13.39 5.38 41.07
CA SER A 70 13.99 5.52 42.39
C SER A 70 14.72 6.87 42.38
N VAL A 71 14.20 7.80 43.17
CA VAL A 71 14.75 9.15 43.36
C VAL A 71 16.16 8.97 43.92
N ALA A 72 17.15 9.05 43.02
CA ALA A 72 18.54 9.20 43.42
C ALA A 72 18.66 10.56 44.13
N GLU A 73 19.02 10.47 45.40
CA GLU A 73 19.33 11.55 46.32
C GLU A 73 20.18 12.64 45.63
N SER A 74 19.61 13.84 45.53
CA SER A 74 20.24 15.00 44.92
C SER A 74 21.45 15.41 45.76
N VAL A 75 22.66 15.14 45.27
CA VAL A 75 23.88 15.75 45.83
C VAL A 75 23.87 17.24 45.47
N GLU A 76 23.86 18.07 46.50
CA GLU A 76 23.89 19.53 46.44
C GLU A 76 25.17 20.03 45.74
N VAL A 77 25.02 20.63 44.56
CA VAL A 77 26.12 21.23 43.80
C VAL A 77 26.24 22.70 44.19
N ILE A 78 27.32 23.03 44.90
CA ILE A 78 27.69 24.40 45.26
C ILE A 78 28.19 25.13 44.00
N PRO A 79 27.66 26.30 43.61
CA PRO A 79 28.08 26.97 42.38
C PRO A 79 29.38 27.76 42.60
N LEU A 80 30.42 27.49 41.81
CA LEU A 80 31.52 28.42 41.60
C LEU A 80 31.48 28.94 40.16
N GLN A 81 31.14 30.23 40.01
CA GLN A 81 31.28 30.98 38.76
C GLN A 81 32.68 31.61 38.67
N GLY A 82 33.32 31.56 37.49
CA GLY A 82 34.44 32.43 37.12
C GLY A 82 35.18 31.99 35.85
N PRO A 83 35.70 32.90 34.99
CA PRO A 83 35.48 32.82 33.54
C PRO A 83 36.73 32.54 32.67
N VAL A 84 36.47 32.08 31.43
CA VAL A 84 37.21 32.11 30.14
C VAL A 84 38.74 31.96 30.07
N LEU A 85 39.24 31.17 29.11
CA LEU A 85 40.22 31.56 28.07
C LEU A 85 40.66 30.35 27.19
N ALA A 86 40.96 30.64 25.93
CA ALA A 86 41.14 29.75 24.78
C ALA A 86 42.47 28.96 24.72
N THR A 87 42.54 27.85 23.94
CA THR A 87 43.60 27.59 22.93
C THR A 87 43.52 26.21 22.20
N SER A 88 43.77 26.27 20.88
CA SER A 88 44.50 25.37 19.96
C SER A 88 44.11 23.90 19.64
N ASN A 89 43.63 23.72 18.41
CA ASN A 89 43.95 22.73 17.35
C ASN A 89 44.68 21.40 17.66
N GLY A 90 44.10 20.29 17.16
CA GLY A 90 44.79 19.02 16.86
C GLY A 90 43.85 17.96 16.25
N HIS A 91 44.19 17.42 15.08
CA HIS A 91 43.48 16.44 14.23
C HIS A 91 42.85 15.22 14.95
N PRO A 92 41.77 14.62 14.41
CA PRO A 92 41.52 13.19 14.51
C PRO A 92 41.83 12.44 13.20
N VAL A 93 42.85 11.60 13.31
CA VAL A 93 43.21 10.38 12.56
C VAL A 93 42.06 9.59 11.90
N GLU A 94 42.26 9.21 10.62
CA GLU A 94 41.46 8.23 9.88
C GLU A 94 41.58 6.81 10.48
N PRO A 95 40.53 5.98 10.47
CA PRO A 95 40.65 4.54 10.64
C PRO A 95 40.88 3.80 9.31
N ALA A 96 41.77 2.81 9.42
CA ALA A 96 42.32 1.95 8.39
C ALA A 96 41.32 0.98 7.72
N THR A 97 41.43 0.87 6.39
CA THR A 97 41.62 -0.34 5.56
C THR A 97 40.76 -1.60 5.80
N SER A 98 40.01 -2.05 4.77
CA SER A 98 40.33 -3.26 3.96
C SER A 98 39.12 -3.63 3.07
N LEU A 99 39.15 -3.51 1.73
CA LEU A 99 39.83 -4.34 0.69
C LEU A 99 39.37 -5.81 0.64
N GLY A 100 38.82 -6.23 -0.52
CA GLY A 100 38.49 -7.62 -0.89
C GLY A 100 37.25 -7.75 -1.80
N PHE A 101 37.27 -7.35 -3.09
CA PHE A 101 37.70 -8.12 -4.28
C PHE A 101 36.67 -9.17 -4.79
N PHE A 102 35.85 -8.79 -5.79
CA PHE A 102 35.16 -9.75 -6.67
C PHE A 102 35.99 -9.89 -7.95
N ALA A 103 36.55 -11.07 -8.18
CA ALA A 103 37.12 -11.49 -9.47
C ALA A 103 36.10 -12.32 -10.25
N SER A 104 36.08 -12.11 -11.57
CA SER A 104 35.43 -12.94 -12.59
C SER A 104 36.12 -14.28 -12.79
#